data_AF-A0A813LDA2-F1
#
_entry.id   AF-A0A813LDA2-F1
#
_cell.length_a   1.000
_cell.length_b   1.000
_cell.length_c   1.000
_cell.angle_alpha   90.00
_cell.angle_beta   90.00
_cell.angle_gamma   90.00
#
_symmetry.space_group_name_H-M   'P 1'
#
loop_
_entity.id
_entity.type
_entity.pdbx_description
1 polymer ?
#
loop_
_entity_poly.entity_id
_entity_poly.type
_entity_poly.pdbx_seq_one_letter_code
_entity_poly.pdbx_strand_id
1 'polypeptide(L)'
;ELLKDVVRLAEPRLKRSLTEGEASSIRTSEQAWMSYGAKPDFQRLKDLTEEALRIPRNYFEQDLQVLRYLKGQLYDAHRDYWDPREFPDTERFLHPQSGTWNMRHATVLWFLQSPEAGGDTWFPRAHGGPVPVGEWTACDDRGVKMGGRNGTIAILFYSLYSNGLIDEFSWHCGCPVQEGVKWAANSWVWNQPQGTPPFVTRRPKRKSPKGRSEL
;
A
#
# COMPACT_ATOMS: atom_id res chain seq x y z
N GLU A 1 0.86 3.85 23.36
CA GLU A 1 2.22 4.41 23.32
C GLU A 1 2.88 4.25 21.95
N LEU A 2 3.24 3.04 21.49
CA LEU A 2 3.88 2.83 20.17
C LEU A 2 3.28 3.64 19.01
N LEU A 3 1.96 3.59 18.79
CA LEU A 3 1.31 4.30 17.67
C LEU A 3 1.47 5.84 17.77
N LYS A 4 1.45 6.39 18.98
CA LYS A 4 1.66 7.83 19.23
C LYS A 4 3.11 8.22 18.92
N ASP A 5 4.07 7.36 19.29
CA ASP A 5 5.49 7.59 19.00
C ASP A 5 5.76 7.58 17.49
N VAL A 6 5.13 6.67 16.74
CA VAL A 6 5.18 6.64 15.27
C VAL A 6 4.69 7.97 14.68
N VAL A 7 3.57 8.51 15.17
CA VAL A 7 3.05 9.83 14.74
C VAL A 7 4.09 10.93 14.99
N ARG A 8 4.57 11.05 16.24
CA ARG A 8 5.55 12.09 16.64
C ARG A 8 6.83 12.04 15.79
N LEU A 9 7.32 10.84 15.48
CA LEU A 9 8.54 10.66 14.70
C LEU A 9 8.35 10.94 13.20
N ALA A 10 7.14 10.74 12.67
CA ALA A 10 6.82 10.95 11.26
C ALA A 10 6.40 12.39 10.94
N GLU A 11 5.78 13.09 11.90
CA GLU A 11 5.26 14.45 11.73
C GLU A 11 6.23 15.45 11.09
N PRO A 12 7.49 15.60 11.54
CA PRO A 12 8.41 16.57 10.94
C PRO A 12 8.83 16.25 9.49
N ARG A 13 8.46 15.08 8.97
CA ARG A 13 8.79 14.61 7.61
C ARG A 13 7.61 14.62 6.66
N LEU A 14 6.42 15.01 7.13
CA LEU A 14 5.23 15.07 6.29
C LEU A 14 5.42 16.05 5.13
N LYS A 15 4.99 15.61 3.95
CA LYS A 15 4.88 16.42 2.74
C LYS A 15 3.52 16.17 2.10
N ARG A 16 3.08 17.06 1.21
CA ARG A 16 1.89 16.84 0.40
C ARG A 16 1.94 15.47 -0.28
N SER A 17 0.86 14.69 -0.17
CA SER A 17 0.76 13.41 -0.85
C SER A 17 0.65 13.60 -2.35
N LEU A 18 1.28 12.69 -3.08
CA LEU A 18 1.29 12.66 -4.54
C LEU A 18 0.65 11.35 -5.02
N THR A 19 -0.03 11.41 -6.16
CA THR A 19 -0.53 10.27 -6.92
C THR A 19 0.24 10.25 -8.24
N GLU A 20 0.93 9.15 -8.54
CA GLU A 20 1.82 9.04 -9.71
C GLU A 20 2.86 10.17 -9.85
N GLY A 21 3.24 10.80 -8.74
CA GLY A 21 4.23 11.89 -8.71
C GLY A 21 3.61 13.29 -8.74
N GLU A 22 2.29 13.41 -8.85
CA GLU A 22 1.60 14.70 -8.94
C GLU A 22 0.63 14.94 -7.77
N ALA A 23 0.50 16.19 -7.34
CA ALA A 23 -0.51 16.57 -6.36
C ALA A 23 -1.88 16.66 -7.03
N SER A 24 -2.92 16.13 -6.39
CA SER A 24 -4.27 16.11 -6.96
C SER A 24 -5.34 16.53 -5.94
N SER A 25 -6.56 16.77 -6.44
CA SER A 25 -7.76 16.95 -5.63
C SER A 25 -8.33 15.63 -5.12
N ILE A 26 -7.99 14.51 -5.78
CA ILE A 26 -8.49 13.17 -5.43
C ILE A 26 -7.72 12.55 -4.25
N ARG A 27 -6.49 13.03 -3.97
CA ARG A 27 -5.69 12.63 -2.81
C ARG A 27 -5.15 13.84 -2.11
N THR A 28 -5.74 14.17 -0.96
CA THR A 28 -5.46 15.44 -0.31
C THR A 28 -4.78 15.35 1.04
N SER A 29 -4.24 14.19 1.40
CA SER A 29 -3.46 14.00 2.62
C SER A 29 -2.05 14.59 2.53
N GLU A 30 -1.37 14.57 3.67
CA GLU A 30 0.09 14.58 3.75
C GLU A 30 0.62 13.17 4.01
N GLN A 31 1.84 12.89 3.57
CA GLN A 31 2.50 11.60 3.79
C GLN A 31 3.98 11.77 4.12
N ALA A 32 4.52 10.77 4.83
CA ALA A 32 5.94 10.56 5.03
C ALA A 32 6.27 9.09 4.77
N TRP A 33 7.46 8.83 4.24
CA TRP A 33 7.99 7.48 4.07
C TRP A 33 9.11 7.27 5.09
N MET A 34 8.99 6.21 5.88
CA MET A 34 9.84 5.94 7.03
C MET A 34 10.44 4.55 6.90
N SER A 35 11.75 4.46 6.66
CA SER A 35 12.40 3.16 6.65
C SER A 35 12.19 2.45 7.98
N TYR A 36 11.73 1.20 7.92
CA TYR A 36 11.45 0.42 9.12
C TYR A 36 12.67 0.25 10.01
N GLY A 37 13.88 0.19 9.43
CA GLY A 37 15.14 0.09 10.17
C GLY A 37 15.62 1.41 10.79
N ALA A 38 14.98 2.55 10.51
CA ALA A 38 15.48 3.86 10.94
C ALA A 38 15.27 4.15 12.43
N LYS A 39 14.23 3.58 13.05
CA LYS A 39 13.89 3.73 14.47
C LYS A 39 13.24 2.46 15.02
N PRO A 40 13.43 2.14 16.33
CA PRO A 40 12.82 0.96 16.96
C PRO A 40 11.31 0.89 16.82
N ASP A 41 10.60 2.03 16.86
CA ASP A 41 9.14 2.09 16.78
C ASP A 41 8.60 1.61 15.42
N PHE A 42 9.23 2.04 14.32
CA PHE A 42 8.85 1.56 12.99
C PHE A 42 9.15 0.07 12.87
N GLN A 43 10.33 -0.36 13.29
CA GLN A 43 10.69 -1.77 13.28
C GLN A 43 9.69 -2.61 14.08
N ARG A 44 9.28 -2.14 15.26
CA ARG A 44 8.29 -2.85 16.09
C ARG A 44 6.92 -2.94 15.41
N LEU A 45 6.48 -1.89 14.71
CA LEU A 45 5.23 -1.94 13.93
C LEU A 45 5.32 -2.97 12.78
N LYS A 46 6.49 -3.05 12.12
CA LYS A 46 6.77 -4.09 11.12
C LYS A 46 6.69 -5.48 11.72
N ASP A 47 7.36 -5.69 12.85
CA ASP A 47 7.40 -6.99 13.54
C ASP A 47 6.00 -7.45 13.93
N LEU A 48 5.16 -6.56 14.48
CA LEU A 48 3.76 -6.86 14.79
C LEU A 48 2.96 -7.25 13.53
N THR A 49 3.21 -6.58 12.41
CA THR A 49 2.56 -6.91 11.13
C THR A 49 3.03 -8.28 10.62
N GLU A 50 4.33 -8.57 10.69
CA GLU A 50 4.91 -9.86 10.31
C GLU A 50 4.39 -11.01 11.18
N GLU A 51 4.36 -10.82 12.49
CA GLU A 51 3.85 -11.79 13.48
C GLU A 51 2.37 -12.11 13.23
N ALA A 52 1.55 -11.08 12.95
CA ALA A 52 0.12 -11.24 12.70
C ALA A 52 -0.17 -12.01 11.39
N LEU A 53 0.57 -11.71 10.32
CA LEU A 53 0.32 -12.30 9.00
C LEU A 53 1.06 -13.62 8.77
N ARG A 54 2.14 -13.87 9.52
CA ARG A 54 3.02 -15.04 9.35
C ARG A 54 3.61 -15.16 7.94
N ILE A 55 3.90 -14.02 7.33
CA ILE A 55 4.52 -13.92 5.99
C ILE A 55 6.02 -13.62 6.15
N PRO A 56 6.90 -14.17 5.29
CA PRO A 56 8.33 -13.85 5.35
C PRO A 56 8.60 -12.35 5.18
N ARG A 57 9.55 -11.83 5.98
CA ARG A 57 9.95 -10.40 6.03
C ARG A 57 10.21 -9.75 4.68
N ASN A 58 10.77 -10.50 3.73
CA ASN A 58 11.11 -10.01 2.40
C ASN A 58 9.89 -9.80 1.49
N TYR A 59 8.68 -10.20 1.87
CA TYR A 59 7.46 -9.85 1.12
C TYR A 59 6.90 -8.48 1.51
N PHE A 60 7.39 -7.85 2.58
CA PHE A 60 6.88 -6.57 3.04
C PHE A 60 7.61 -5.41 2.37
N GLU A 61 6.90 -4.31 2.18
CA GLU A 61 7.50 -3.03 1.79
C GLU A 61 8.65 -2.64 2.75
N GLN A 62 9.69 -2.00 2.20
CA GLN A 62 10.89 -1.63 2.97
C GLN A 62 10.65 -0.41 3.87
N ASP A 63 9.71 0.44 3.48
CA ASP A 63 9.36 1.67 4.16
C ASP A 63 7.90 1.64 4.62
N LEU A 64 7.65 2.20 5.80
CA LEU A 64 6.32 2.51 6.30
C LEU A 64 5.83 3.80 5.67
N GLN A 65 4.67 3.78 5.02
CA GLN A 65 4.00 5.02 4.64
C GLN A 65 3.13 5.50 5.80
N VAL A 66 3.42 6.67 6.34
CA VAL A 66 2.59 7.35 7.35
C VAL A 66 1.81 8.47 6.68
N LEU A 67 0.53 8.62 7.05
CA LEU A 67 -0.44 9.53 6.45
C LEU A 67 -1.07 10.42 7.50
N ARG A 68 -1.29 11.69 7.16
CA ARG A 68 -2.11 12.64 7.94
C ARG A 68 -3.21 13.22 7.07
N TYR A 69 -4.43 13.22 7.60
CA TYR A 69 -5.59 13.88 7.01
C TYR A 69 -6.13 14.90 8.01
N LEU A 70 -6.11 16.17 7.62
CA LEU A 70 -6.78 17.26 8.30
C LEU A 70 -8.26 17.33 7.88
N LYS A 71 -9.06 18.13 8.58
CA LYS A 71 -10.46 18.40 8.23
C LYS A 71 -10.65 18.68 6.73
N GLY A 72 -11.61 18.00 6.12
CA GLY A 72 -11.95 18.05 4.70
C GLY A 72 -11.04 17.21 3.80
N GLN A 73 -9.87 16.78 4.25
CA GLN A 73 -8.96 15.98 3.42
C GLN A 73 -9.45 14.53 3.30
N LEU A 74 -9.24 13.97 2.12
CA LEU A 74 -9.72 12.65 1.71
C LEU A 74 -8.71 11.93 0.81
N TYR A 75 -9.04 10.68 0.48
CA TYR A 75 -8.49 9.98 -0.68
C TYR A 75 -9.62 9.23 -1.36
N ASP A 76 -9.88 9.55 -2.62
CA ASP A 76 -10.88 8.91 -3.46
C ASP A 76 -10.66 7.40 -3.61
N ALA A 77 -11.71 6.70 -4.05
CA ALA A 77 -11.65 5.26 -4.13
C ALA A 77 -10.56 4.81 -5.12
N HIS A 78 -9.75 3.87 -4.69
CA HIS A 78 -8.60 3.39 -5.43
C HIS A 78 -8.33 1.92 -5.08
N ARG A 79 -7.24 1.41 -5.64
CA ARG A 79 -6.74 0.06 -5.47
C ARG A 79 -5.27 0.13 -5.10
N ASP A 80 -4.81 -0.85 -4.34
CA ASP A 80 -3.39 -1.02 -3.99
C ASP A 80 -2.63 -1.90 -5.00
N TYR A 81 -3.25 -2.26 -6.12
CA TYR A 81 -2.63 -3.01 -7.21
C TYR A 81 -2.75 -2.25 -8.53
N TRP A 82 -2.03 -2.72 -9.55
CA TRP A 82 -2.11 -2.23 -10.92
C TRP A 82 -2.66 -3.33 -11.82
N ASP A 83 -3.74 -3.04 -12.55
CA ASP A 83 -4.38 -4.03 -13.41
C ASP A 83 -3.66 -4.13 -14.77
N PRO A 84 -3.17 -5.31 -15.18
CA PRO A 84 -2.55 -5.51 -16.49
C PRO A 84 -3.44 -5.12 -17.67
N ARG A 85 -4.77 -5.20 -17.49
CA ARG A 85 -5.76 -4.83 -18.50
C ARG A 85 -5.80 -3.31 -18.71
N GLU A 86 -5.42 -2.54 -17.70
CA GLU A 86 -5.40 -1.07 -17.71
C GLU A 86 -4.02 -0.51 -18.05
N PHE A 87 -2.95 -1.26 -17.74
CA PHE A 87 -1.55 -0.82 -17.88
C PHE A 87 -0.68 -1.79 -18.70
N PRO A 88 -1.13 -2.30 -19.87
CA PRO A 88 -0.50 -3.45 -20.54
C PRO A 88 0.99 -3.31 -20.85
N ASP A 89 1.50 -2.10 -21.09
CA ASP A 89 2.87 -1.83 -21.53
C ASP A 89 3.73 -1.11 -20.47
N THR A 90 3.49 -1.38 -19.18
CA THR A 90 4.16 -0.64 -18.10
C THR A 90 5.20 -1.50 -17.38
N GLU A 91 6.43 -1.51 -17.89
CA GLU A 91 7.57 -2.22 -17.29
C GLU A 91 7.79 -1.85 -15.81
N ARG A 92 7.42 -0.63 -15.40
CA ARG A 92 7.56 -0.15 -14.01
C ARG A 92 6.76 -0.95 -12.98
N PHE A 93 5.75 -1.72 -13.42
CA PHE A 93 4.92 -2.58 -12.58
C PHE A 93 5.32 -4.05 -12.66
N LEU A 94 6.38 -4.38 -13.41
CA LEU A 94 6.95 -5.72 -13.44
C LEU A 94 8.02 -5.86 -12.35
N HIS A 95 8.12 -7.07 -11.84
CA HIS A 95 9.15 -7.44 -10.90
C HIS A 95 10.48 -7.57 -11.63
N PRO A 96 11.55 -6.90 -11.15
CA PRO A 96 12.80 -6.80 -11.90
C PRO A 96 13.49 -8.15 -12.13
N GLN A 97 13.24 -9.16 -11.29
CA GLN A 97 13.87 -10.48 -11.41
C GLN A 97 13.02 -11.50 -12.17
N SER A 98 11.71 -11.54 -11.93
CA SER A 98 10.83 -12.56 -12.54
C SER A 98 10.19 -12.09 -13.84
N GLY A 99 10.14 -10.78 -14.10
CA GLY A 99 9.43 -10.21 -15.24
C GLY A 99 7.90 -10.35 -15.16
N THR A 100 7.38 -10.79 -14.01
CA THR A 100 5.94 -10.94 -13.75
C THR A 100 5.39 -9.70 -13.06
N TRP A 101 4.08 -9.50 -13.10
CA TRP A 101 3.43 -8.39 -12.41
C TRP A 101 3.77 -8.35 -10.91
N ASN A 102 4.24 -7.21 -10.44
CA ASN A 102 4.56 -6.94 -9.04
C ASN A 102 3.43 -6.10 -8.45
N MET A 103 2.60 -6.73 -7.63
CA MET A 103 1.41 -6.11 -7.05
C MET A 103 1.43 -6.26 -5.54
N ARG A 104 0.79 -5.33 -4.83
CA ARG A 104 0.54 -5.50 -3.41
C ARG A 104 -0.57 -6.54 -3.27
N HIS A 105 -0.27 -7.61 -2.55
CA HIS A 105 -1.20 -8.69 -2.26
C HIS A 105 -2.15 -8.32 -1.13
N ALA A 106 -1.63 -7.66 -0.09
CA ALA A 106 -2.41 -7.27 1.07
C ALA A 106 -1.92 -5.96 1.68
N THR A 107 -2.81 -5.31 2.41
CA THR A 107 -2.56 -4.06 3.11
C THR A 107 -3.00 -4.20 4.56
N VAL A 108 -2.08 -3.93 5.48
CA VAL A 108 -2.43 -3.64 6.87
C VAL A 108 -2.43 -2.12 7.03
N LEU A 109 -3.62 -1.56 7.23
CA LEU A 109 -3.81 -0.14 7.51
C LEU A 109 -3.92 0.04 9.02
N TRP A 110 -2.90 0.64 9.62
CA TRP A 110 -2.88 1.02 11.03
C TRP A 110 -3.62 2.34 11.24
N PHE A 111 -4.52 2.39 12.23
CA PHE A 111 -5.11 3.63 12.73
C PHE A 111 -4.22 4.17 13.86
N LEU A 112 -3.27 5.05 13.50
CA LEU A 112 -2.32 5.59 14.48
C LEU A 112 -3.00 6.58 15.43
N GLN A 113 -3.93 7.38 14.89
CA GLN A 113 -4.80 8.28 15.62
C GLN A 113 -6.11 8.41 14.84
N SER A 114 -7.22 8.21 15.53
CA SER A 114 -8.56 8.36 14.96
C SER A 114 -9.01 9.83 15.01
N PRO A 115 -9.66 10.34 13.96
CA PRO A 115 -10.35 11.61 14.02
C PRO A 115 -11.63 11.49 14.86
N GLU A 116 -12.10 12.61 15.35
CA GLU A 116 -13.31 12.76 16.14
C GLU A 116 -14.55 12.43 15.31
N ALA A 117 -14.57 12.84 14.02
CA ALA A 117 -15.64 12.51 13.07
C ALA A 117 -15.13 12.36 11.63
N GLY A 118 -15.81 11.53 10.82
CA GLY A 118 -15.43 11.21 9.43
C GLY A 118 -14.11 10.43 9.31
N GLY A 119 -13.45 10.44 8.15
CA GLY A 119 -12.13 9.82 8.02
C GLY A 119 -12.11 8.29 8.07
N ASP A 120 -13.25 7.59 7.96
CA ASP A 120 -13.26 6.14 7.87
C ASP A 120 -12.54 5.66 6.59
N THR A 121 -12.09 4.41 6.61
CA THR A 121 -11.70 3.69 5.39
C THR A 121 -12.94 2.97 4.87
N TRP A 122 -13.36 3.31 3.67
CA TRP A 122 -14.60 2.81 3.10
C TRP A 122 -14.35 1.83 1.97
N PHE A 123 -15.02 0.68 2.01
CA PHE A 123 -15.01 -0.37 1.00
C PHE A 123 -16.35 -0.35 0.26
N PRO A 124 -16.50 0.44 -0.83
CA PRO A 124 -17.77 0.62 -1.53
C PRO A 124 -18.37 -0.67 -2.08
N ARG A 125 -17.52 -1.63 -2.42
CA ARG A 125 -17.93 -2.88 -3.07
C ARG A 125 -18.03 -4.06 -2.10
N ALA A 126 -17.86 -3.85 -0.80
CA ALA A 126 -18.04 -4.90 0.19
C ALA A 126 -19.42 -5.57 0.02
N HIS A 127 -19.48 -6.89 0.26
CA HIS A 127 -20.67 -7.73 0.07
C HIS A 127 -21.20 -7.82 -1.37
N GLY A 128 -20.33 -7.67 -2.38
CA GLY A 128 -20.71 -7.84 -3.78
C GLY A 128 -21.28 -6.58 -4.44
N GLY A 129 -20.99 -5.40 -3.88
CA GLY A 129 -21.47 -4.12 -4.39
C GLY A 129 -20.99 -3.82 -5.83
N PRO A 130 -21.75 -3.02 -6.58
CA PRO A 130 -21.41 -2.66 -7.96
C PRO A 130 -20.12 -1.82 -8.00
N VAL A 131 -19.47 -1.79 -9.16
CA VAL A 131 -18.38 -0.83 -9.40
C VAL A 131 -18.94 0.59 -9.22
N PRO A 132 -18.29 1.47 -8.43
CA PRO A 132 -18.71 2.86 -8.30
C PRO A 132 -18.80 3.54 -9.67
N VAL A 133 -19.90 4.26 -9.94
CA VAL A 133 -20.12 5.00 -11.19
C VAL A 133 -20.21 6.50 -10.85
N GLY A 134 -19.43 7.35 -11.52
CA GLY A 134 -19.44 8.80 -11.32
C GLY A 134 -18.24 9.36 -10.54
N GLU A 135 -18.18 10.69 -10.42
CA GLU A 135 -17.15 11.40 -9.66
C GLU A 135 -17.07 10.82 -8.25
N TRP A 136 -15.83 10.57 -7.82
CA TRP A 136 -15.42 9.89 -6.61
C TRP A 136 -15.88 10.57 -5.31
N THR A 137 -17.19 10.69 -5.08
CA THR A 137 -17.71 11.18 -3.80
C THR A 137 -17.42 10.12 -2.74
N ALA A 138 -16.25 10.23 -2.12
CA ALA A 138 -15.79 9.36 -1.07
C ALA A 138 -16.87 9.22 0.01
N CYS A 139 -17.24 7.97 0.30
CA CYS A 139 -18.02 7.56 1.48
C CYS A 139 -19.50 7.88 1.50
N ASP A 140 -20.24 7.35 0.52
CA ASP A 140 -21.70 7.24 0.59
C ASP A 140 -22.18 6.11 1.54
N ASP A 141 -23.47 5.78 1.50
CA ASP A 141 -24.13 4.83 2.41
C ASP A 141 -24.06 3.36 1.98
N ARG A 142 -23.34 3.04 0.90
CA ARG A 142 -23.13 1.65 0.43
C ARG A 142 -21.92 1.01 1.12
N GLY A 143 -21.75 -0.30 0.93
CA GLY A 143 -20.52 -1.00 1.34
C GLY A 143 -20.29 -1.00 2.87
N VAL A 144 -19.02 -0.96 3.27
CA VAL A 144 -18.60 -1.02 4.69
C VAL A 144 -17.61 0.09 5.01
N LYS A 145 -17.81 0.78 6.14
CA LYS A 145 -16.90 1.79 6.69
C LYS A 145 -16.18 1.22 7.91
N MET A 146 -14.86 1.32 7.92
CA MET A 146 -14.00 0.88 9.01
C MET A 146 -13.16 2.06 9.50
N GLY A 147 -13.18 2.34 10.79
CA GLY A 147 -12.40 3.43 11.38
C GLY A 147 -11.92 3.07 12.78
N GLY A 148 -10.88 3.74 13.26
CA GLY A 148 -10.31 3.42 14.57
C GLY A 148 -11.05 3.99 15.78
N ARG A 149 -12.18 4.70 15.58
CA ARG A 149 -12.93 5.32 16.68
C ARG A 149 -13.54 4.33 17.67
N ASN A 150 -13.82 3.11 17.23
CA ASN A 150 -14.40 2.03 18.04
C ASN A 150 -13.34 1.14 18.72
N GLY A 151 -12.08 1.59 18.79
CA GLY A 151 -10.97 0.81 19.34
C GLY A 151 -10.28 -0.12 18.34
N THR A 152 -10.71 -0.18 17.08
CA THR A 152 -9.96 -0.84 16.01
C THR A 152 -8.60 -0.15 15.80
N ILE A 153 -7.51 -0.87 16.00
CA ILE A 153 -6.15 -0.33 15.84
C ILE A 153 -5.57 -0.56 14.44
N ALA A 154 -6.08 -1.53 13.70
CA ALA A 154 -5.70 -1.82 12.34
C ALA A 154 -6.81 -2.59 11.61
N ILE A 155 -6.81 -2.51 10.29
CA ILE A 155 -7.55 -3.42 9.40
C ILE A 155 -6.59 -4.10 8.45
N LEU A 156 -6.91 -5.35 8.10
CA LEU A 156 -6.26 -6.12 7.05
C LEU A 156 -7.26 -6.31 5.91
N PHE A 157 -6.85 -6.02 4.70
CA PHE A 157 -7.60 -6.35 3.50
C PHE A 157 -6.67 -6.83 2.39
N TYR A 158 -7.22 -7.64 1.49
CA TYR A 158 -6.49 -8.27 0.40
C TYR A 158 -6.83 -7.56 -0.91
N SER A 159 -5.80 -7.27 -1.70
CA SER A 159 -5.92 -6.75 -3.07
C SER A 159 -6.03 -7.89 -4.09
N LEU A 160 -5.52 -9.07 -3.74
CA LEU A 160 -5.51 -10.26 -4.57
C LEU A 160 -6.12 -11.43 -3.79
N TYR A 161 -6.81 -12.33 -4.49
CA TYR A 161 -7.20 -13.62 -3.97
C TYR A 161 -5.98 -14.52 -3.71
N SER A 162 -6.18 -15.61 -2.98
CA SER A 162 -5.12 -16.59 -2.66
C SER A 162 -4.49 -17.27 -3.88
N ASN A 163 -5.20 -17.29 -5.02
CA ASN A 163 -4.70 -17.77 -6.30
C ASN A 163 -3.93 -16.70 -7.11
N GLY A 164 -3.76 -15.49 -6.56
CA GLY A 164 -3.06 -14.38 -7.19
C GLY A 164 -3.89 -13.58 -8.19
N LEU A 165 -5.17 -13.94 -8.41
CA LEU A 165 -6.08 -13.12 -9.21
C LEU A 165 -6.47 -11.85 -8.46
N ILE A 166 -6.73 -10.78 -9.22
CA ILE A 166 -7.19 -9.50 -8.69
C ILE A 166 -8.52 -9.67 -7.94
N ASP A 167 -8.59 -9.15 -6.71
CA ASP A 167 -9.85 -8.98 -6.01
C ASP A 167 -10.46 -7.62 -6.37
N GLU A 168 -11.43 -7.66 -7.28
CA GLU A 168 -12.14 -6.46 -7.70
C GLU A 168 -13.04 -5.85 -6.59
N PHE A 169 -13.22 -6.49 -5.44
CA PHE A 169 -13.98 -5.93 -4.31
C PHE A 169 -13.11 -5.15 -3.31
N SER A 170 -11.78 -5.15 -3.51
CA SER A 170 -10.80 -4.46 -2.67
C SER A 170 -10.69 -2.94 -2.92
N TRP A 171 -11.58 -2.37 -3.75
CA TRP A 171 -11.72 -0.92 -3.86
C TRP A 171 -11.94 -0.32 -2.49
N HIS A 172 -11.17 0.71 -2.17
CA HIS A 172 -11.27 1.39 -0.90
C HIS A 172 -10.90 2.86 -1.02
N CYS A 173 -11.37 3.67 -0.09
CA CYS A 173 -11.07 5.11 -0.05
C CYS A 173 -10.86 5.58 1.40
N GLY A 174 -10.30 6.77 1.57
CA GLY A 174 -10.30 7.50 2.83
C GLY A 174 -11.40 8.56 2.82
N CYS A 175 -12.42 8.41 3.66
CA CYS A 175 -13.49 9.40 3.80
C CYS A 175 -12.93 10.77 4.19
N PRO A 176 -13.62 11.86 3.85
CA PRO A 176 -13.30 13.18 4.37
C PRO A 176 -13.29 13.18 5.89
N VAL A 177 -12.24 13.71 6.51
CA VAL A 177 -12.23 13.99 7.94
C VAL A 177 -13.21 15.14 8.22
N GLN A 178 -14.17 14.94 9.11
CA GLN A 178 -15.17 15.96 9.45
C GLN A 178 -14.69 16.80 10.63
N GLU A 179 -14.10 16.16 11.64
CA GLU A 179 -13.58 16.81 12.85
C GLU A 179 -12.25 16.19 13.31
N GLY A 180 -11.37 17.07 13.79
CA GLY A 180 -9.97 16.85 14.16
C GLY A 180 -9.09 16.20 13.09
N VAL A 181 -8.28 15.20 13.46
CA VAL A 181 -7.15 14.73 12.63
C VAL A 181 -7.03 13.21 12.62
N LYS A 182 -7.00 12.64 11.41
CA LYS A 182 -6.70 11.22 11.18
C LYS A 182 -5.22 11.04 10.91
N TRP A 183 -4.60 10.11 11.64
CA TRP A 183 -3.30 9.55 11.29
C TRP A 183 -3.42 8.06 11.01
N ALA A 184 -2.81 7.62 9.92
CA ALA A 184 -2.80 6.22 9.53
C ALA A 184 -1.44 5.81 8.99
N ALA A 185 -1.19 4.50 8.88
CA ALA A 185 -0.02 4.01 8.19
C ALA A 185 -0.30 2.74 7.40
N ASN A 186 0.26 2.66 6.19
CA ASN A 186 0.15 1.50 5.32
C ASN A 186 1.38 0.60 5.47
N SER A 187 1.14 -0.64 5.88
CA SER A 187 2.11 -1.73 5.80
C SER A 187 1.69 -2.67 4.67
N TRP A 188 2.34 -2.50 3.51
CA TRP A 188 2.04 -3.30 2.33
C TRP A 188 2.82 -4.61 2.27
N VAL A 189 2.14 -5.63 1.77
CA VAL A 189 2.70 -6.95 1.47
C VAL A 189 2.62 -7.16 -0.04
N TRP A 190 3.73 -7.48 -0.65
CA TRP A 190 3.86 -7.80 -2.07
C TRP A 190 3.45 -9.25 -2.36
N ASN A 191 3.07 -9.54 -3.60
CA ASN A 191 2.74 -10.89 -4.07
C ASN A 191 3.96 -11.81 -4.25
N GLN A 192 5.16 -11.26 -4.14
CA GLN A 192 6.43 -11.99 -4.26
C GLN A 192 7.54 -11.31 -3.44
N PRO A 193 8.65 -12.02 -3.14
CA PRO A 193 9.74 -11.47 -2.35
C PRO A 193 10.36 -10.23 -3.00
N GLN A 194 10.51 -9.16 -2.23
CA GLN A 194 11.27 -7.97 -2.58
C GLN A 194 12.72 -8.10 -2.13
N GLY A 195 13.64 -7.62 -2.98
CA GLY A 195 15.08 -7.70 -2.74
C GLY A 195 15.72 -8.98 -3.32
N THR A 196 17.03 -8.90 -3.53
CA THR A 196 17.81 -9.96 -4.17
C THR A 196 17.99 -11.17 -3.22
N PRO A 197 17.78 -12.42 -3.65
CA PRO A 197 18.30 -13.58 -2.93
C PRO A 197 19.83 -13.56 -2.90
N PRO A 198 20.49 -14.11 -1.86
CA PRO A 198 21.89 -14.49 -1.98
C PRO A 198 21.99 -15.51 -3.11
N PHE A 199 23.04 -15.41 -3.93
CA PHE A 199 23.31 -16.27 -5.09
C PHE A 199 22.56 -15.92 -6.39
N VAL A 200 23.03 -14.86 -7.05
CA VAL A 200 23.17 -14.92 -8.51
C VAL A 200 24.27 -15.94 -8.81
N THR A 201 23.92 -17.18 -9.14
CA THR A 201 24.85 -18.02 -9.89
C THR A 201 25.06 -17.31 -11.24
N ARG A 202 26.26 -16.75 -11.44
CA ARG A 202 26.66 -16.22 -12.73
C ARG A 202 26.42 -17.31 -13.76
N ARG A 203 25.44 -17.13 -14.66
CA ARG A 203 25.34 -17.96 -15.86
C ARG A 203 26.70 -17.92 -16.55
N PRO A 204 27.34 -19.06 -16.87
CA PRO A 204 28.59 -19.04 -17.60
C PRO A 204 28.35 -18.31 -18.92
N LYS A 205 29.18 -17.31 -19.24
CA LYS A 205 29.15 -16.66 -20.55
C LYS A 205 29.27 -17.75 -21.61
N ARG A 206 28.24 -17.93 -22.45
CA ARG A 206 28.34 -18.72 -23.67
C ARG A 206 29.51 -18.16 -24.47
N LYS A 207 30.56 -18.95 -24.65
CA LYS A 207 31.62 -18.62 -25.61
C LYS A 207 30.98 -18.62 -27.00
N SER A 208 31.09 -17.50 -27.70
CA SER A 208 30.75 -17.41 -29.11
C SER A 208 31.58 -18.44 -29.90
N PRO A 209 31.03 -19.09 -30.94
CA PRO A 209 31.80 -19.98 -31.78
C PRO A 209 32.90 -19.17 -32.45
N LYS A 210 34.17 -19.59 -32.29
CA LYS A 210 35.25 -19.07 -33.12
C LYS A 210 34.91 -19.38 -34.58
N GLY A 211 34.86 -18.33 -35.40
CA GLY A 211 34.70 -18.48 -36.84
C GLY A 211 35.78 -19.40 -37.39
N ARG A 212 35.37 -20.39 -38.19
CA ARG A 212 36.25 -21.02 -39.18
C ARG A 212 36.43 -19.99 -40.28
N SER A 213 37.67 -19.52 -40.48
CA SER A 213 38.03 -18.93 -41.76
C SER A 213 38.31 -20.08 -42.73
N GLU A 214 37.64 -20.04 -43.87
CA GLU A 214 38.01 -20.82 -45.04
C GLU A 214 39.32 -20.28 -45.64
N LEU A 215 40.00 -21.19 -46.35
CA LEU A 215 41.25 -21.10 -47.15
C LEU A 215 42.52 -21.61 -46.46
#